data_AF-A0A9N7MI62-F1
#
_entry.id   AF-A0A9N7MI62-F1
#
_cell.length_a   1.000
_cell.length_b   1.000
_cell.length_c   1.000
_cell.angle_alpha   90.00
_cell.angle_beta   90.00
_cell.angle_gamma   90.00
#
_symmetry.space_group_name_H-M   'P 1'
#
loop_
_entity.id
_entity.type
_entity.pdbx_description
1 polymer ?
#
loop_
_entity_poly.entity_id
_entity_poly.type
_entity_poly.pdbx_seq_one_letter_code
_entity_poly.pdbx_strand_id
1 'polypeptide(L)'
;EPIEEKDELDPLDQFKGKKPERAEPSKDTKTIYLDEPACTKSLRIGRNMGEPIRSRLITFLIENADVFAWTHEDMVGIDPDLACHSLRVDRTVKPIVQKRRKLGPERQRALEGEVIKLIDNRFVREAKYPVWVSNPVLVKKNSGT
;
A
#
# COMPACT_ATOMS: atom_id res chain seq x y z
N GLU A 1 -38.96 24.53 28.83
CA GLU A 1 -38.53 24.80 27.44
C GLU A 1 -37.60 23.66 27.02
N PRO A 2 -37.76 23.05 25.83
CA PRO A 2 -36.88 21.98 25.38
C PRO A 2 -35.55 22.59 24.91
N ILE A 3 -34.45 22.00 25.36
CA ILE A 3 -33.10 22.38 24.95
C ILE A 3 -32.90 21.89 23.51
N GLU A 4 -32.79 22.82 22.56
CA GLU A 4 -32.40 22.52 21.19
C GLU A 4 -30.98 21.94 21.19
N GLU A 5 -30.87 20.64 20.91
CA GLU A 5 -29.64 19.96 20.59
C GLU A 5 -29.20 20.47 19.20
N LYS A 6 -28.27 21.43 19.19
CA LYS A 6 -27.62 21.85 17.95
C LYS A 6 -26.69 20.73 17.52
N ASP A 7 -27.04 20.06 16.43
CA ASP A 7 -26.13 19.20 15.66
C ASP A 7 -24.90 20.04 15.26
N GLU A 8 -23.85 19.97 16.08
CA GLU A 8 -22.55 20.54 15.79
C GLU A 8 -21.96 19.77 14.59
N LEU A 9 -22.13 20.32 13.39
CA LEU A 9 -21.54 19.79 12.17
C LEU A 9 -20.03 19.57 12.38
N ASP A 10 -19.56 18.37 12.07
CA ASP A 10 -18.14 17.99 12.07
C ASP A 10 -17.34 18.98 11.19
N PRO A 11 -16.29 19.65 11.73
CA PRO A 11 -15.41 20.55 10.98
C PRO A 11 -14.76 19.90 9.74
N LEU A 12 -14.76 18.57 9.64
CA LEU A 12 -14.25 17.83 8.48
C LEU A 12 -15.22 17.79 7.28
N ASP A 13 -16.49 18.19 7.45
CA ASP A 13 -17.52 18.09 6.41
C ASP A 13 -17.55 19.28 5.43
N GLN A 14 -16.54 20.16 5.48
CA GLN A 14 -16.46 21.39 4.67
C GLN A 14 -15.96 21.20 3.23
N PHE A 15 -15.66 19.98 2.80
CA PHE A 15 -15.31 19.73 1.38
C PHE A 15 -16.56 19.49 0.51
N LYS A 16 -17.49 20.45 0.45
CA LYS A 16 -18.50 20.52 -0.62
C LYS A 16 -17.93 21.18 -1.90
N GLY A 17 -16.69 20.85 -2.24
CA GLY A 17 -16.15 21.08 -3.58
C GLY A 17 -16.64 19.98 -4.53
N LYS A 18 -16.87 20.29 -5.81
CA LYS A 18 -17.07 19.26 -6.84
C LYS A 18 -15.99 18.20 -6.66
N LYS A 19 -16.37 16.94 -6.35
CA LYS A 19 -15.43 15.83 -6.39
C LYS A 19 -14.73 15.92 -7.75
N PRO A 20 -13.39 15.97 -7.83
CA PRO A 20 -12.72 15.95 -9.10
C PRO A 20 -13.22 14.72 -9.85
N GLU A 21 -13.65 14.92 -11.09
CA GLU A 21 -14.05 13.82 -11.96
C GLU A 21 -12.88 12.85 -12.01
N ARG A 22 -13.04 11.71 -11.34
CA ARG A 22 -11.98 10.71 -11.25
C ARG A 22 -11.88 10.11 -12.64
N ALA A 23 -10.86 10.52 -13.39
CA ALA A 23 -10.58 9.95 -14.69
C ALA A 23 -10.53 8.42 -14.56
N GLU A 24 -11.40 7.74 -15.30
CA GLU A 24 -11.37 6.30 -15.33
C GLU A 24 -10.11 5.84 -16.08
N PRO A 25 -9.45 4.77 -15.63
CA PRO A 25 -8.33 4.21 -16.36
C PRO A 25 -8.79 3.85 -17.77
N SER A 26 -8.15 4.40 -18.79
CA SER A 26 -8.42 4.01 -20.17
C SER A 26 -8.24 2.49 -20.30
N LYS A 27 -9.26 1.80 -20.82
CA LYS A 27 -9.15 0.37 -21.14
C LYS A 27 -8.14 0.12 -22.25
N ASP A 28 -7.83 1.16 -23.03
CA ASP A 28 -6.98 1.10 -24.20
C ASP A 28 -5.54 1.51 -23.90
N THR A 29 -4.69 0.51 -23.61
CA THR A 29 -3.29 0.70 -23.20
C THR A 29 -2.32 -0.13 -24.05
N LYS A 30 -1.08 0.35 -24.18
CA LYS A 30 0.05 -0.40 -24.75
C LYS A 30 1.13 -0.60 -23.69
N THR A 31 1.65 -1.82 -23.61
CA THR A 31 2.79 -2.16 -22.76
C THR A 31 4.08 -1.61 -23.36
N ILE A 32 4.93 -1.02 -22.51
CA ILE A 32 6.29 -0.60 -22.81
C ILE A 32 7.24 -1.27 -21.82
N TYR A 33 8.46 -1.52 -22.24
CA TYR A 33 9.54 -2.00 -21.38
C TYR A 33 10.52 -0.86 -21.14
N LEU A 34 10.95 -0.71 -19.89
CA LEU A 34 11.86 0.37 -19.50
C LEU A 34 13.32 -0.09 -19.47
N ASP A 35 13.56 -1.40 -19.48
CA ASP A 35 14.87 -2.03 -19.30
C ASP A 35 15.20 -3.00 -20.45
N GLU A 36 15.49 -2.49 -21.64
CA GLU A 36 15.99 -3.34 -22.73
C GLU A 36 17.47 -3.70 -22.53
N PRO A 37 17.90 -4.95 -22.80
CA PRO A 37 17.14 -6.07 -23.37
C PRO A 37 16.48 -7.00 -22.35
N ALA A 38 16.61 -6.72 -21.05
CA ALA A 38 16.12 -7.61 -19.99
C ALA A 38 14.58 -7.73 -19.94
N CYS A 39 13.87 -6.67 -20.34
CA CYS A 39 12.41 -6.59 -20.44
C CYS A 39 11.68 -7.05 -19.17
N THR A 40 12.25 -6.78 -17.99
CA THR A 40 11.65 -7.17 -16.70
C THR A 40 10.74 -6.10 -16.12
N LYS A 41 10.96 -4.83 -16.49
CA LYS A 41 10.28 -3.65 -15.97
C LYS A 41 9.33 -3.10 -17.01
N SER A 42 8.04 -3.45 -16.89
CA SER A 42 7.02 -3.06 -17.86
C SER A 42 5.95 -2.14 -17.28
N LEU A 43 5.50 -1.18 -18.09
CA LEU A 43 4.39 -0.28 -17.76
C LEU A 43 3.35 -0.26 -18.87
N ARG A 44 2.10 0.04 -18.51
CA ARG A 44 1.00 0.23 -19.46
C ARG A 44 0.70 1.71 -19.61
N ILE A 45 0.88 2.24 -20.81
CA ILE A 45 0.53 3.63 -21.15
C ILE A 45 -0.69 3.68 -22.05
N GLY A 46 -1.51 4.73 -21.94
CA GLY A 46 -2.70 4.90 -22.80
C GLY A 46 -2.34 4.97 -24.28
N ARG A 47 -3.18 4.41 -25.16
CA ARG A 47 -3.00 4.50 -26.62
C ARG A 47 -3.47 5.84 -27.19
N ASN A 48 -4.39 6.53 -26.52
CA ASN A 48 -4.98 7.79 -26.98
C ASN A 48 -4.08 9.01 -26.67
N MET A 49 -2.85 9.00 -27.16
CA MET A 49 -1.90 10.12 -27.05
C MET A 49 -1.18 10.31 -28.38
N GLY A 50 -0.96 11.57 -28.78
CA GLY A 50 -0.20 11.87 -29.99
C GLY A 50 1.25 11.40 -29.86
N GLU A 51 1.84 10.97 -30.99
CA GLU A 51 3.19 10.41 -31.04
C GLU A 51 4.28 11.26 -30.37
N PRO A 52 4.36 12.60 -30.54
CA PRO A 52 5.43 13.38 -29.89
C PRO A 52 5.33 13.37 -28.36
N ILE A 53 4.10 13.37 -27.82
CA ILE A 53 3.88 13.31 -26.37
C ILE A 53 4.20 11.92 -25.85
N ARG A 54 3.79 10.88 -26.60
CA ARG A 54 4.04 9.48 -26.29
C ARG A 54 5.54 9.20 -26.20
N SER A 55 6.32 9.61 -27.21
CA SER A 55 7.78 9.40 -27.20
C SER A 55 8.44 10.08 -26.02
N ARG A 56 8.08 11.35 -25.75
CA ARG A 56 8.63 12.10 -24.61
C ARG A 56 8.29 11.46 -23.27
N LEU A 57 7.07 10.93 -23.12
CA LEU A 57 6.66 10.19 -21.92
C LEU A 57 7.48 8.91 -21.75
N ILE A 58 7.69 8.14 -22.83
CA ILE A 58 8.47 6.90 -22.77
C ILE A 58 9.90 7.21 -22.34
N THR A 59 10.55 8.20 -22.95
CA THR A 59 11.91 8.64 -22.56
C THR A 59 11.95 9.02 -21.09
N PHE A 60 11.01 9.85 -20.63
CA PHE A 60 10.93 10.25 -19.23
C PHE A 60 10.78 9.05 -18.27
N LEU A 61 9.96 8.05 -18.63
CA LEU A 61 9.78 6.85 -17.80
C LEU A 61 11.02 5.98 -17.76
N ILE A 62 11.77 5.87 -18.87
CA ILE A 62 13.04 5.15 -18.93
C ILE A 62 14.08 5.83 -18.04
N GLU A 63 14.20 7.17 -18.14
CA GLU A 63 15.15 7.96 -17.35
C GLU A 63 14.88 7.90 -15.84
N ASN A 64 13.63 7.65 -15.44
CA ASN A 64 13.20 7.58 -14.04
C ASN A 64 12.72 6.18 -13.65
N ALA A 65 13.24 5.14 -14.30
CA ALA A 65 12.84 3.76 -14.04
C ALA A 65 13.19 3.29 -12.62
N ASP A 66 14.15 3.94 -11.97
CA ASP A 66 14.60 3.70 -10.59
C ASP A 66 13.60 4.20 -9.52
N VAL A 67 12.71 5.13 -9.85
CA VAL A 67 11.71 5.68 -8.92
C VAL A 67 10.60 4.67 -8.59
N PHE A 68 10.39 3.67 -9.44
CA PHE A 68 9.35 2.66 -9.25
C PHE A 68 9.85 1.49 -8.40
N ALA A 69 8.96 0.94 -7.59
CA ALA A 69 9.17 -0.33 -6.92
C ALA A 69 8.77 -1.49 -7.84
N TRP A 70 9.74 -2.16 -8.45
CA TRP A 70 9.51 -3.30 -9.34
C TRP A 70 9.38 -4.61 -8.57
N THR A 71 10.12 -4.68 -7.47
CA THR A 71 10.10 -5.76 -6.50
C THR A 71 9.75 -5.22 -5.12
N HIS A 72 9.56 -6.11 -4.16
CA HIS A 72 9.30 -5.69 -2.78
C HIS A 72 10.55 -5.09 -2.12
N GLU A 73 11.75 -5.47 -2.59
CA GLU A 73 13.03 -4.98 -2.07
C GLU A 73 13.25 -3.50 -2.42
N ASP A 74 12.71 -3.05 -3.56
CA ASP A 74 12.78 -1.66 -4.00
C ASP A 74 11.95 -0.71 -3.11
N MET A 75 11.02 -1.23 -2.32
CA MET A 75 10.21 -0.44 -1.38
C MET A 75 10.98 -0.18 -0.08
N VAL A 76 12.07 0.57 -0.14
CA VAL A 76 12.97 0.82 1.01
C VAL A 76 12.35 1.63 2.17
N GLY A 77 11.09 2.05 2.04
CA GLY A 77 10.36 2.79 3.08
C GLY A 77 10.95 4.19 3.32
N ILE A 78 10.45 4.86 4.36
CA ILE A 78 11.02 6.12 4.86
C ILE A 78 11.86 5.77 6.08
N ASP A 79 13.05 6.36 6.18
CA ASP A 79 13.90 6.20 7.36
C ASP A 79 13.12 6.58 8.64
N PRO A 80 12.99 5.68 9.63
CA PRO A 80 12.31 5.99 10.89
C PRO A 80 12.90 7.20 11.63
N ASP A 81 14.18 7.51 11.44
CA ASP A 81 14.83 8.69 12.02
C ASP A 81 14.40 9.98 11.30
N LEU A 82 13.99 9.89 10.03
CA LEU A 82 13.45 11.00 9.25
C LEU A 82 11.98 11.25 9.56
N ALA A 83 11.16 10.19 9.53
CA ALA A 83 9.74 10.28 9.85
C ALA A 83 9.22 8.97 10.44
N CYS A 84 8.65 9.05 11.64
CA CYS A 84 7.99 7.93 12.29
C CYS A 84 6.59 8.32 12.75
N HIS A 85 5.61 7.43 12.50
CA HIS A 85 4.27 7.61 13.03
C HIS A 85 4.19 7.06 14.46
N SER A 86 3.80 7.91 15.42
CA SER A 86 3.52 7.49 16.79
C SER A 86 2.02 7.38 17.01
N LEU A 87 1.54 6.17 17.27
CA LEU A 87 0.15 5.94 17.66
C LEU A 87 -0.08 6.46 19.07
N ARG A 88 -0.99 7.42 19.23
CA ARG A 88 -1.44 7.90 20.55
C ARG A 88 -2.44 6.90 21.12
N VAL A 89 -1.94 5.94 21.90
CA VAL A 89 -2.78 4.97 22.61
C VAL A 89 -3.13 5.51 24.00
N ASP A 90 -4.39 5.37 24.40
CA ASP A 90 -4.83 5.67 25.76
C ASP A 90 -4.13 4.72 26.76
N ARG A 91 -3.37 5.29 27.70
CA ARG A 91 -2.58 4.56 28.68
C ARG A 91 -3.43 3.83 29.73
N THR A 92 -4.71 4.17 29.84
CA THR A 92 -5.65 3.51 30.75
C THR A 92 -6.11 2.15 30.22
N VAL A 93 -5.95 1.92 28.91
CA VAL A 93 -6.37 0.68 28.25
C VAL A 93 -5.37 -0.43 28.52
N LYS A 94 -5.88 -1.58 28.98
CA LYS A 94 -5.06 -2.76 29.23
C LYS A 94 -4.64 -3.43 27.91
N PRO A 95 -3.34 -3.78 27.74
CA PRO A 95 -2.89 -4.54 26.59
C PRO A 95 -3.58 -5.89 26.46
N ILE A 96 -3.84 -6.32 25.23
CA ILE A 96 -4.50 -7.60 24.93
C ILE A 96 -3.54 -8.51 24.18
N VAL A 97 -3.34 -9.71 24.74
CA VAL A 97 -2.65 -10.82 24.09
C VAL A 97 -3.69 -11.83 23.62
N GLN A 98 -3.99 -11.85 22.33
CA GLN A 98 -4.90 -12.83 21.76
C GLN A 98 -4.25 -14.22 21.72
N LYS A 99 -5.00 -15.23 22.17
CA LYS A 99 -4.58 -16.63 22.06
C LYS A 99 -4.38 -17.02 20.59
N ARG A 100 -3.24 -17.65 20.29
CA ARG A 100 -2.90 -18.13 18.93
C ARG A 100 -3.98 -19.07 18.39
N ARG A 101 -4.55 -18.74 17.23
CA ARG A 101 -5.47 -19.63 16.50
C ARG A 101 -4.70 -20.73 15.78
N LYS A 102 -5.24 -21.96 15.78
CA LYS A 102 -4.71 -23.06 14.98
C LYS A 102 -5.05 -22.79 13.51
N LEU A 103 -4.04 -22.82 12.65
CA LEU A 103 -4.20 -22.75 11.19
C LEU A 103 -3.98 -24.15 10.62
N GLY A 104 -4.70 -24.48 9.54
CA GLY A 104 -4.43 -25.69 8.77
C GLY A 104 -3.04 -25.62 8.11
N PRO A 105 -2.42 -26.77 7.80
CA PRO A 105 -1.01 -26.82 7.36
C PRO A 105 -0.75 -26.01 6.09
N GLU A 106 -1.69 -25.98 5.15
CA GLU A 106 -1.60 -25.16 3.93
C GLU A 106 -1.53 -23.66 4.25
N ARG A 107 -2.44 -23.18 5.08
CA ARG A 107 -2.52 -21.78 5.51
C ARG A 107 -1.31 -21.36 6.33
N GLN A 108 -0.79 -22.26 7.15
CA GLN A 108 0.41 -22.02 7.94
C GLN A 108 1.62 -21.80 7.04
N ARG A 109 1.85 -22.65 6.03
CA ARG A 109 2.94 -22.47 5.07
C ARG A 109 2.83 -21.15 4.30
N ALA A 110 1.62 -20.79 3.88
CA ALA A 110 1.38 -19.52 3.19
C ALA A 110 1.70 -18.31 4.10
N LEU A 111 1.30 -18.37 5.36
CA LEU A 111 1.61 -17.34 6.36
C LEU A 111 3.13 -17.23 6.59
N GLU A 112 3.82 -18.36 6.78
CA GLU A 112 5.27 -18.40 7.01
C GLU A 112 6.03 -17.78 5.82
N GLY A 113 5.67 -18.15 4.59
CA GLY A 113 6.28 -17.59 3.39
C GLY A 113 6.07 -16.08 3.25
N GLU A 114 4.90 -15.57 3.63
CA GLU A 114 4.64 -14.13 3.59
C GLU A 114 5.38 -13.37 4.70
N VAL A 115 5.43 -13.94 5.92
CA VAL A 115 6.18 -13.34 7.04
C VAL A 115 7.67 -13.25 6.72
N ILE A 116 8.26 -14.29 6.10
CA ILE A 116 9.66 -14.27 5.67
C ILE A 116 9.91 -13.12 4.70
N LYS A 117 9.08 -12.97 3.66
CA LYS A 117 9.20 -11.83 2.73
C LYS A 117 9.12 -10.48 3.43
N LEU A 118 8.20 -10.31 4.39
CA LEU A 118 8.06 -9.05 5.12
C LEU A 118 9.29 -8.75 6.00
N ILE A 119 9.93 -9.79 6.55
CA ILE A 119 11.19 -9.66 7.31
C ILE A 119 12.34 -9.29 6.38
N ASP A 120 12.47 -9.99 5.24
CA ASP A 120 13.54 -9.76 4.26
C ASP A 120 13.50 -8.32 3.72
N ASN A 121 12.29 -7.81 3.44
CA ASN A 121 12.08 -6.42 3.02
C ASN A 121 12.09 -5.40 4.18
N ARG A 122 12.43 -5.83 5.41
CA ARG A 122 12.52 -4.99 6.63
C ARG A 122 11.23 -4.26 7.01
N PHE A 123 10.07 -4.69 6.50
CA PHE A 123 8.76 -4.13 6.86
C PHE A 123 8.29 -4.54 8.24
N VAL A 124 8.67 -5.74 8.68
CA VAL A 124 8.40 -6.23 10.03
C VAL A 124 9.70 -6.69 10.68
N ARG A 125 9.72 -6.62 12.01
CA ARG A 125 10.84 -7.06 12.83
C ARG A 125 10.33 -7.86 14.01
N GLU A 126 11.19 -8.73 14.54
CA GLU A 126 10.87 -9.46 15.77
C GLU A 126 10.67 -8.50 16.94
N ALA A 127 9.57 -8.68 17.68
CA ALA A 127 9.28 -7.96 18.91
C ALA A 127 9.52 -8.89 20.10
N LYS A 128 10.40 -8.47 21.03
CA LYS A 128 10.67 -9.22 22.26
C LYS A 128 9.64 -8.85 23.33
N TYR A 129 9.01 -9.86 23.93
CA TYR A 129 8.01 -9.72 25.00
C TYR A 129 6.83 -8.78 24.66
N PRO A 130 6.09 -9.03 23.55
CA PRO A 130 4.97 -8.18 23.18
C PRO A 130 3.80 -8.29 24.17
N VAL A 131 3.30 -7.14 24.63
CA VAL A 131 2.09 -7.04 25.47
C VAL A 131 0.81 -6.90 24.64
N TRP A 132 0.95 -6.54 23.36
CA TRP A 132 -0.13 -6.48 22.38
C TRP A 132 0.11 -7.56 21.32
N VAL A 133 -0.81 -8.52 21.20
CA VAL A 133 -0.73 -9.59 20.20
C VAL A 133 -2.09 -9.82 19.58
N SER A 134 -2.15 -9.75 18.25
CA SER A 134 -3.35 -10.06 17.46
C SER A 134 -3.11 -11.27 16.55
N ASN A 135 -4.15 -12.06 16.30
CA ASN A 135 -4.06 -13.17 15.35
C ASN A 135 -4.04 -12.66 13.89
N PRO A 136 -3.15 -13.19 13.03
CA PRO A 136 -3.19 -12.89 11.60
C PRO A 136 -4.42 -13.50 10.94
N VAL A 137 -4.98 -12.78 9.95
CA VAL A 137 -6.12 -13.23 9.15
C VAL A 137 -5.66 -13.35 7.70
N LEU A 138 -5.70 -14.58 7.17
CA LEU A 138 -5.37 -14.86 5.78
C LEU A 138 -6.58 -14.58 4.89
N VAL A 139 -6.39 -13.74 3.89
CA VAL A 139 -7.40 -13.41 2.89
C VAL A 139 -6.88 -13.85 1.53
N LYS A 140 -7.65 -14.69 0.82
CA LYS A 140 -7.35 -15.03 -0.56
C LYS A 140 -7.68 -13.82 -1.43
N LYS A 141 -6.65 -13.17 -1.96
CA LYS A 141 -6.83 -12.19 -3.03
C LYS A 141 -7.11 -12.96 -4.32
N ASN A 142 -8.10 -12.50 -5.08
CA ASN A 142 -8.17 -12.77 -6.51
C ASN A 142 -6.83 -12.31 -7.10
N SER A 143 -6.18 -13.17 -7.88
CA SER A 143 -4.84 -12.94 -8.42
C SER A 143 -4.72 -11.51 -8.96
N GLY A 144 -3.89 -10.70 -8.30
CA GLY A 144 -3.56 -9.34 -8.69
C GLY A 144 -2.38 -9.33 -9.66
N THR A 145 -2.45 -10.22 -10.65
CA THR A 145 -1.59 -10.28 -11.82
C THR A 145 -2.49 -10.45 -13.03
#